data_AF-A0A2S2NH01-F1
#
_entry.id   AF-A0A2S2NH01-F1
#
_cell.length_a   1.000
_cell.length_b   1.000
_cell.length_c   1.000
_cell.angle_alpha   90.00
_cell.angle_beta   90.00
_cell.angle_gamma   90.00
#
_symmetry.space_group_name_H-M   'P 1'
#
loop_
_entity.id
_entity.type
_entity.pdbx_description
1 polymer ?
#
loop_
_entity_poly.entity_id
_entity_poly.type
_entity_poly.pdbx_seq_one_letter_code
_entity_poly.pdbx_strand_id
1 'polypeptide(L)'
;MTNEPPTGLQANMLRSYQSYPVKDQNFFDGCLGKTNIFTKLLYGITFFHAVIQERKKFGPIGWNIPYGFNESDYHISIQQLQMYINEYDEIPFEAVTYLTGECNYGGRVTDDWDRRTLKTILNIFCCPQVVENSDYLFCEISTKYGLPFRIDYLGFIEQIEEIPIVSSPEVFGLHMNAGITRDLQSTSQLFDSMLLVVESSGSTDDSDTVENLLIGIASDILSKLPNNFDVEMASTKYPVMYNESMNTVLVQEMERFNILLSVIRKSLQDLIKAIRGAIVMTPELETMSLSLSVAKYPVFWSKFSYPSLKSLGGYITNFIERLNFLQIWYENGKPNNFWLSGLFFTQAFLTGAMQNFARRYTILIDQLCFDFEVQHSDRINAAPEDGVYCYGLFVDGARWDRSNMVLEESFPKVLTDVLPLVWFIPMRKNKLEDKNRYVCPVYKTSERKGILSTTGHSTNYVLPIFLDTNKNASHWVYRGVALLCQLND
;
A
#
# COMPACT_ATOMS: atom_id res chain seq x y z
N MET A 1 32.99 8.63 8.51
CA MET A 1 31.98 9.70 8.47
C MET A 1 30.90 9.28 7.50
N THR A 2 29.69 9.04 7.98
CA THR A 2 28.52 8.77 7.13
C THR A 2 27.94 10.13 6.74
N ASN A 3 27.83 10.43 5.44
CA ASN A 3 27.27 11.68 4.95
C ASN A 3 25.83 11.39 4.49
N GLU A 4 24.86 11.69 5.35
CA GLU A 4 23.45 11.58 5.01
C GLU A 4 22.94 12.90 4.42
N PRO A 5 22.09 12.87 3.39
CA PRO A 5 21.51 14.09 2.84
C PRO A 5 20.71 14.84 3.93
N PRO A 6 20.71 16.19 3.91
CA PRO A 6 19.91 16.98 4.84
C PRO A 6 18.44 16.54 4.79
N THR A 7 17.82 16.44 5.96
CA THR A 7 16.44 15.98 6.09
C THR A 7 15.50 17.17 6.23
N GLY A 8 14.35 17.11 5.54
CA GLY A 8 13.30 18.12 5.61
C GLY A 8 13.12 18.90 4.32
N LEU A 9 11.89 19.34 4.07
CA LEU A 9 11.48 20.04 2.85
C LEU A 9 12.33 21.28 2.59
N GLN A 10 12.48 22.15 3.60
CA GLN A 10 13.30 23.36 3.53
C GLN A 10 14.73 23.06 3.11
N ALA A 11 15.38 22.11 3.79
CA ALA A 11 16.80 21.83 3.57
C ALA A 11 17.06 21.19 2.20
N ASN A 12 16.13 20.35 1.71
CA ASN A 12 16.20 19.81 0.35
C ASN A 12 16.04 20.92 -0.71
N MET A 13 15.06 21.82 -0.55
CA MET A 13 14.87 22.93 -1.48
C MET A 13 16.06 23.89 -1.49
N LEU A 14 16.59 24.27 -0.31
CA LEU A 14 17.79 25.11 -0.22
C LEU A 14 18.99 24.45 -0.90
N ARG A 15 19.19 23.14 -0.70
CA ARG A 15 20.27 22.40 -1.36
C ARG A 15 20.14 22.48 -2.88
N SER A 16 18.96 22.24 -3.43
CA SER A 16 18.69 22.26 -4.88
C SER A 16 18.75 23.68 -5.49
N TYR A 17 18.50 24.73 -4.71
CA TYR A 17 18.65 26.12 -5.16
C TYR A 17 20.10 26.63 -5.07
N GLN A 18 20.85 26.19 -4.06
CA GLN A 18 22.24 26.57 -3.85
C GLN A 18 23.24 25.70 -4.66
N SER A 19 22.76 24.66 -5.34
CA SER A 19 23.55 23.85 -6.26
C SER A 19 23.58 24.45 -7.68
N TYR A 20 24.59 24.06 -8.46
CA TYR A 20 24.59 24.30 -9.90
C TYR A 20 23.56 23.39 -10.56
N PRO A 21 22.82 23.84 -11.59
CA PRO A 21 22.99 25.12 -12.29
C PRO A 21 22.18 26.28 -11.68
N VAL A 22 21.27 26.06 -10.74
CA VAL A 22 20.33 27.09 -10.25
C VAL A 22 21.04 28.30 -9.62
N LYS A 23 22.13 28.06 -8.88
CA LYS A 23 22.96 29.12 -8.29
C LYS A 23 23.66 30.01 -9.32
N ASP A 24 23.86 29.54 -10.55
CA ASP A 24 24.47 30.34 -11.60
C ASP A 24 23.46 31.36 -12.13
N GLN A 25 23.78 32.65 -11.99
CA GLN A 25 22.92 33.74 -12.45
C GLN A 25 22.64 33.63 -13.96
N ASN A 26 23.59 33.14 -14.75
CA ASN A 26 23.39 32.96 -16.19
C ASN A 26 22.31 31.93 -16.50
N PHE A 27 22.22 30.88 -15.68
CA PHE A 27 21.16 29.88 -15.81
C PHE A 27 19.83 30.44 -15.29
N PHE A 28 19.83 31.10 -14.12
CA PHE A 28 18.61 31.64 -13.52
C PHE A 28 17.93 32.69 -14.42
N ASP A 29 18.72 33.57 -15.06
CA ASP A 29 18.25 34.60 -15.99
C ASP A 29 18.27 34.14 -17.46
N GLY A 30 18.50 32.85 -17.73
CA GLY A 30 18.75 32.31 -19.07
C GLY A 30 17.56 32.29 -20.03
N CYS A 31 16.38 32.75 -19.59
CA CYS A 31 15.16 32.82 -20.39
C CYS A 31 14.75 34.28 -20.69
N LEU A 32 15.48 34.96 -21.57
CA LEU A 32 15.24 36.37 -21.88
C LEU A 32 13.78 36.63 -22.32
N GLY A 33 13.10 37.54 -21.62
CA GLY A 33 11.69 37.87 -21.88
C GLY A 33 10.67 36.89 -21.31
N LYS A 34 11.11 35.71 -20.82
CA LYS A 34 10.28 34.67 -20.20
C LYS A 34 10.79 34.26 -18.81
N THR A 35 11.68 35.06 -18.20
CA THR A 35 12.32 34.75 -16.90
C THR A 35 11.31 34.46 -15.81
N ASN A 36 10.27 35.29 -15.67
CA ASN A 36 9.24 35.11 -14.64
C ASN A 36 8.49 33.76 -14.77
N ILE A 37 8.28 33.29 -15.99
CA ILE A 37 7.62 32.02 -16.26
C ILE A 37 8.56 30.87 -15.85
N PHE A 38 9.82 30.96 -16.31
CA PHE A 38 10.83 29.96 -16.00
C PHE A 38 11.09 29.83 -14.50
N THR A 39 11.29 30.93 -13.78
CA THR A 39 11.63 30.90 -12.36
C THR A 39 10.48 30.39 -11.49
N LYS A 40 9.22 30.71 -11.82
CA LYS A 40 8.04 30.13 -11.16
C LYS A 40 7.95 28.62 -11.35
N LEU A 41 8.15 28.13 -12.58
CA LEU A 41 8.12 26.69 -12.88
C LEU A 41 9.35 25.96 -12.33
N LEU A 42 10.52 26.60 -12.33
CA LEU A 42 11.73 26.11 -11.67
C LEU A 42 11.46 25.88 -10.18
N TYR A 43 10.88 26.86 -9.49
CA TYR A 43 10.48 26.72 -8.09
C TYR A 43 9.50 25.56 -7.89
N GLY A 44 8.49 25.44 -8.74
CA GLY A 44 7.55 24.31 -8.75
C GLY A 44 8.26 22.96 -8.86
N ILE A 45 9.15 22.77 -9.85
CA ILE A 45 9.89 21.52 -10.03
C ILE A 45 10.83 21.24 -8.84
N THR A 46 11.47 22.26 -8.27
CA THR A 46 12.31 22.11 -7.07
C THR A 46 11.50 21.69 -5.86
N PHE A 47 10.32 22.29 -5.67
CA PHE A 47 9.40 21.92 -4.60
C PHE A 47 8.91 20.47 -4.78
N PHE A 48 8.50 20.11 -6.00
CA PHE A 48 8.15 18.75 -6.39
C PHE A 48 9.26 17.76 -6.04
N HIS A 49 10.50 18.05 -6.43
CA HIS A 49 11.66 17.21 -6.15
C HIS A 49 11.86 16.97 -4.64
N ALA A 50 11.75 18.02 -3.85
CA ALA A 50 11.87 17.92 -2.39
C ALA A 50 10.69 17.16 -1.76
N VAL A 51 9.47 17.35 -2.26
CA VAL A 51 8.27 16.62 -1.79
C VAL A 51 8.36 15.13 -2.04
N ILE A 52 8.75 14.70 -3.25
CA ILE A 52 8.82 13.26 -3.57
C ILE A 52 9.93 12.54 -2.78
N GLN A 53 11.03 13.24 -2.48
CA GLN A 53 12.10 12.74 -1.62
C GLN A 53 11.62 12.55 -0.18
N GLU A 54 10.93 13.54 0.38
CA GLU A 54 10.42 13.49 1.76
C GLU A 54 9.24 12.51 1.92
N ARG A 55 8.42 12.32 0.88
CA ARG A 55 7.31 11.34 0.90
C ARG A 55 7.78 9.91 1.21
N LYS A 56 9.02 9.56 0.88
CA LYS A 56 9.62 8.25 1.22
C LYS A 56 9.61 7.93 2.71
N LYS A 57 9.61 8.95 3.57
CA LYS A 57 9.57 8.77 5.03
C LYS A 57 8.23 8.22 5.52
N PHE A 58 7.16 8.36 4.74
CA PHE A 58 5.82 7.90 5.12
C PHE A 58 5.54 6.44 4.69
N GLY A 59 6.59 5.69 4.34
CA GLY A 59 6.48 4.29 3.96
C GLY A 59 5.50 4.08 2.79
N PRO A 60 4.69 3.01 2.82
CA PRO A 60 3.74 2.66 1.76
C PRO A 60 2.64 3.70 1.49
N ILE A 61 2.36 4.61 2.43
CA ILE A 61 1.41 5.72 2.21
C ILE A 61 2.03 6.78 1.28
N GLY A 62 3.34 6.97 1.40
CA GLY A 62 4.12 7.85 0.53
C GLY A 62 4.37 7.23 -0.83
N TRP A 63 5.00 6.06 -0.84
CA TRP A 63 5.37 5.25 -2.02
C TRP A 63 5.29 3.76 -1.68
N ASN A 64 4.66 2.95 -2.53
CA ASN A 64 4.66 1.49 -2.36
C ASN A 64 6.09 0.94 -2.38
N ILE A 65 6.96 1.49 -3.23
CA ILE A 65 8.37 1.14 -3.32
C ILE A 65 9.25 2.35 -2.93
N PRO A 66 10.25 2.19 -2.04
CA PRO A 66 11.08 3.29 -1.56
C PRO A 66 12.13 3.74 -2.61
N TYR A 67 11.69 4.41 -3.67
CA TYR A 67 12.56 4.89 -4.76
C TYR A 67 13.67 5.85 -4.27
N GLY A 68 14.77 5.90 -5.03
CA GLY A 68 15.84 6.88 -4.84
C GLY A 68 15.80 7.91 -5.96
N PHE A 69 15.15 9.05 -5.69
CA PHE A 69 15.12 10.20 -6.60
C PHE A 69 16.36 11.07 -6.39
N ASN A 70 17.15 11.23 -7.44
CA ASN A 70 18.49 11.80 -7.36
C ASN A 70 18.53 13.22 -7.94
N GLU A 71 19.61 13.95 -7.62
CA GLU A 71 19.89 15.27 -8.18
C GLU A 71 20.06 15.22 -9.71
N SER A 72 20.50 14.10 -10.29
CA SER A 72 20.58 13.93 -11.75
C SER A 72 19.22 14.11 -12.43
N ASP A 73 18.17 13.55 -11.82
CA ASP A 73 16.81 13.58 -12.36
C ASP A 73 16.24 15.00 -12.26
N TYR A 74 16.59 15.73 -11.20
CA TYR A 74 16.29 17.14 -11.02
C TYR A 74 17.02 18.02 -12.05
N HIS A 75 18.34 17.89 -12.17
CA HIS A 75 19.16 18.71 -13.08
C HIS A 75 18.71 18.59 -14.54
N ILE A 76 18.46 17.37 -15.03
CA ILE A 76 18.00 17.20 -16.41
C ILE A 76 16.60 17.80 -16.61
N SER A 77 15.71 17.70 -15.61
CA SER A 77 14.35 18.25 -15.70
C SER A 77 14.36 19.78 -15.78
N ILE A 78 15.17 20.46 -14.98
CA ILE A 78 15.26 21.94 -15.02
C ILE A 78 15.99 22.46 -16.27
N GLN A 79 16.97 21.72 -16.79
CA GLN A 79 17.63 22.05 -18.05
C GLN A 79 16.69 21.90 -19.25
N GLN A 80 15.93 20.81 -19.29
CA GLN A 80 14.89 20.62 -20.30
C GLN A 80 13.81 21.68 -20.20
N LEU A 81 13.36 22.04 -18.98
CA LEU A 81 12.41 23.13 -18.77
C LEU A 81 12.91 24.43 -19.41
N GLN A 82 14.16 24.82 -19.15
CA GLN A 82 14.76 26.01 -19.74
C GLN A 82 14.80 25.93 -21.28
N MET A 83 15.22 24.79 -21.83
CA MET A 83 15.26 24.55 -23.27
C MET A 83 13.88 24.75 -23.91
N TYR A 84 12.82 24.16 -23.36
CA TYR A 84 11.46 24.29 -23.89
C TYR A 84 10.92 25.70 -23.80
N ILE A 85 11.17 26.43 -22.70
CA ILE A 85 10.70 27.82 -22.56
C ILE A 85 11.40 28.75 -23.55
N ASN A 86 12.66 28.49 -23.87
CA ASN A 86 13.42 29.27 -24.84
C ASN A 86 13.04 28.95 -26.30
N GLU A 87 12.74 27.70 -26.61
CA GLU A 87 12.43 27.25 -27.98
C GLU A 87 10.99 27.58 -28.42
N TYR A 88 10.02 27.54 -27.50
CA TYR A 88 8.59 27.69 -27.81
C TYR A 88 7.99 28.97 -27.24
N ASP A 89 7.11 29.63 -27.99
CA ASP A 89 6.38 30.83 -27.54
C ASP A 89 5.33 30.52 -26.47
N GLU A 90 4.56 29.44 -26.68
CA GLU A 90 3.66 28.88 -25.68
C GLU A 90 4.32 27.71 -24.96
N ILE A 91 4.07 27.57 -23.66
CA ILE A 91 4.70 26.56 -22.83
C ILE A 91 4.07 25.19 -23.14
N PRO A 92 4.83 24.19 -23.61
CA PRO A 92 4.30 22.87 -23.89
C PRO A 92 4.17 22.05 -22.59
N PHE A 93 3.20 22.38 -21.74
CA PHE A 93 2.99 21.75 -20.42
C PHE A 93 2.90 20.22 -20.50
N GLU A 94 2.21 19.68 -21.52
CA GLU A 94 2.10 18.24 -21.72
C GLU A 94 3.48 17.60 -21.97
N ALA A 95 4.34 18.22 -22.78
CA ALA A 95 5.68 17.72 -23.04
C ALA A 95 6.57 17.82 -21.78
N VAL A 96 6.53 18.94 -21.07
CA VAL A 96 7.32 19.16 -19.85
C VAL A 96 6.91 18.17 -18.74
N THR A 97 5.60 18.01 -18.52
CA THR A 97 5.08 17.07 -17.51
C THR A 97 5.32 15.62 -17.91
N TYR A 98 5.24 15.28 -19.19
CA TYR A 98 5.58 13.95 -19.69
C TYR A 98 7.08 13.65 -19.50
N LEU A 99 7.98 14.53 -19.93
CA LEU A 99 9.42 14.30 -19.78
C LEU A 99 9.84 14.22 -18.32
N THR A 100 9.31 15.10 -17.48
CA THR A 100 9.64 15.10 -16.04
C THR A 100 9.02 13.87 -15.36
N GLY A 101 7.73 13.62 -15.57
CA GLY A 101 6.96 12.60 -14.87
C GLY A 101 7.14 11.18 -15.39
N GLU A 102 7.24 10.96 -16.71
CA GLU A 102 7.39 9.63 -17.32
C GLU A 102 8.85 9.26 -17.62
N CYS A 103 9.64 10.21 -18.13
CA CYS A 103 11.01 9.91 -18.56
C CYS A 103 12.02 10.05 -17.41
N ASN A 104 12.14 11.25 -16.83
CA ASN A 104 13.21 11.59 -15.90
C ASN A 104 12.99 10.92 -14.53
N TYR A 105 11.87 11.21 -13.88
CA TYR A 105 11.52 10.58 -12.60
C TYR A 105 10.80 9.24 -12.81
N GLY A 106 9.90 9.16 -13.80
CA GLY A 106 9.13 7.96 -14.10
C GLY A 106 9.96 6.76 -14.56
N GLY A 107 11.13 7.00 -15.17
CA GLY A 107 12.08 5.94 -15.53
C GLY A 107 12.59 5.13 -14.32
N ARG A 108 12.49 5.68 -13.11
CA ARG A 108 12.82 4.97 -11.85
C ARG A 108 11.63 4.25 -11.24
N VAL A 109 10.41 4.66 -11.59
CA VAL A 109 9.18 4.19 -10.97
C VAL A 109 8.66 2.96 -11.73
N THR A 110 8.74 1.82 -11.04
CA THR A 110 8.40 0.51 -11.58
C THR A 110 6.95 0.09 -11.33
N ASP A 111 6.29 0.67 -10.33
CA ASP A 111 4.91 0.35 -9.97
C ASP A 111 3.93 1.35 -10.60
N ASP A 112 2.86 0.85 -11.21
CA ASP A 112 1.90 1.69 -11.95
C ASP A 112 1.11 2.63 -11.02
N TRP A 113 0.83 2.20 -9.77
CA TRP A 113 0.14 3.05 -8.79
C TRP A 113 1.05 4.15 -8.27
N ASP A 114 2.33 3.84 -8.03
CA ASP A 114 3.33 4.87 -7.72
C ASP A 114 3.52 5.82 -8.92
N ARG A 115 3.51 5.32 -10.16
CA ARG A 115 3.62 6.18 -11.36
C ARG A 115 2.42 7.13 -11.50
N ARG A 116 1.21 6.65 -11.24
CA ARG A 116 0.00 7.48 -11.15
C ARG A 116 0.14 8.56 -10.08
N THR A 117 0.71 8.19 -8.92
CA THR A 117 0.94 9.11 -7.81
C THR A 117 1.95 10.19 -8.16
N LEU A 118 3.09 9.81 -8.74
CA LEU A 118 4.14 10.74 -9.20
C LEU A 118 3.58 11.81 -10.15
N LYS A 119 2.83 11.39 -11.17
CA LYS A 119 2.19 12.33 -12.12
C LYS A 119 1.18 13.25 -11.45
N THR A 120 0.37 12.71 -10.54
CA THR A 120 -0.65 13.50 -9.83
C THR A 120 0.01 14.56 -8.96
N ILE A 121 1.11 14.23 -8.28
CA ILE A 121 1.91 15.20 -7.52
C ILE A 121 2.50 16.24 -8.48
N LEU A 122 3.14 15.82 -9.57
CA LEU A 122 3.77 16.73 -10.54
C LEU A 122 2.80 17.77 -11.09
N ASN A 123 1.56 17.39 -11.38
CA ASN A 123 0.53 18.29 -11.90
C ASN A 123 0.12 19.42 -10.92
N ILE A 124 0.42 19.29 -9.63
CA ILE A 124 0.21 20.38 -8.66
C ILE A 124 1.30 21.44 -8.78
N PHE A 125 2.53 21.02 -9.09
CA PHE A 125 3.72 21.85 -9.12
C PHE A 125 4.09 22.38 -10.51
N CYS A 126 3.63 21.71 -11.57
CA CYS A 126 3.87 22.06 -12.96
C CYS A 126 2.53 22.10 -13.70
N CYS A 127 1.84 23.23 -13.61
CA CYS A 127 0.57 23.47 -14.29
C CYS A 127 0.44 24.95 -14.70
N PRO A 128 -0.50 25.29 -15.61
CA PRO A 128 -0.70 26.67 -16.06
C PRO A 128 -0.96 27.66 -14.91
N GLN A 129 -1.67 27.21 -13.86
CA GLN A 129 -2.02 28.04 -12.70
C GLN A 129 -0.80 28.57 -11.94
N VAL A 130 0.32 27.83 -11.93
CA VAL A 130 1.58 28.28 -11.31
C VAL A 130 2.10 29.55 -12.00
N VAL A 131 1.89 29.67 -13.31
CA VAL A 131 2.36 30.82 -14.09
C VAL A 131 1.35 31.96 -14.03
N GLU A 132 0.08 31.64 -14.24
CA GLU A 132 -1.03 32.60 -14.38
C GLU A 132 -1.42 33.26 -13.06
N ASN A 133 -1.44 32.50 -11.96
CA ASN A 133 -1.82 33.00 -10.65
C ASN A 133 -0.58 33.38 -9.83
N SER A 134 -0.43 34.67 -9.52
CA SER A 134 0.67 35.16 -8.68
C SER A 134 0.56 34.72 -7.22
N ASP A 135 -0.65 34.47 -6.73
CA ASP A 135 -0.93 34.03 -5.35
C ASP A 135 -1.17 32.51 -5.28
N TYR A 136 -0.62 31.75 -6.24
CA TYR A 136 -0.76 30.30 -6.27
C TYR A 136 -0.09 29.66 -5.04
N LEU A 137 -0.85 28.82 -4.34
CA LEU A 137 -0.39 28.05 -3.18
C LEU A 137 -0.23 26.58 -3.58
N PHE A 138 0.96 26.02 -3.38
CA PHE A 138 1.16 24.56 -3.56
C PHE A 138 0.50 23.76 -2.43
N CYS A 139 0.27 24.41 -1.27
CA CYS A 139 -0.42 23.83 -0.14
C CYS A 139 -1.25 24.90 0.59
N GLU A 140 -2.53 24.62 0.83
CA GLU A 140 -3.49 25.59 1.38
C GLU A 140 -3.29 25.94 2.86
N ILE A 141 -2.46 25.19 3.60
CA ILE A 141 -2.26 25.36 5.05
C ILE A 141 -1.67 26.73 5.39
N SER A 142 -0.77 27.23 4.55
CA SER A 142 0.00 28.44 4.84
C SER A 142 0.51 29.06 3.56
N THR A 143 0.52 30.40 3.52
CA THR A 143 1.08 31.20 2.42
C THR A 143 2.57 30.95 2.20
N LYS A 144 3.27 30.39 3.20
CA LYS A 144 4.67 29.99 3.12
C LYS A 144 4.95 28.92 2.07
N TYR A 145 3.94 28.12 1.71
CA TYR A 145 4.03 27.09 0.68
C TYR A 145 3.57 27.58 -0.69
N GLY A 146 3.56 28.90 -0.91
CA GLY A 146 3.23 29.53 -2.19
C GLY A 146 4.45 30.03 -2.95
N LEU A 147 4.18 30.75 -4.04
CA LEU A 147 5.19 31.51 -4.76
C LEU A 147 5.62 32.75 -3.95
N PRO A 148 6.89 33.17 -4.03
CA PRO A 148 7.34 34.40 -3.41
C PRO A 148 6.75 35.63 -4.11
N PHE A 149 6.56 36.71 -3.36
CA PHE A 149 6.21 38.02 -3.93
C PHE A 149 7.34 38.58 -4.82
N ARG A 150 8.59 38.35 -4.41
CA ARG A 150 9.79 38.73 -5.17
C ARG A 150 10.31 37.53 -5.97
N ILE A 151 10.38 37.71 -7.30
CA ILE A 151 10.70 36.64 -8.27
C ILE A 151 12.21 36.65 -8.64
N ASP A 152 13.04 37.36 -7.88
CA ASP A 152 14.50 37.28 -7.99
C ASP A 152 15.06 36.09 -7.20
N TYR A 153 16.29 35.67 -7.52
CA TYR A 153 16.94 34.54 -6.86
C TYR A 153 16.91 34.66 -5.32
N LEU A 154 17.18 35.85 -4.77
CA LEU A 154 17.14 36.09 -3.33
C LEU A 154 15.73 35.96 -2.75
N GLY A 155 14.69 36.44 -3.45
CA GLY A 155 13.30 36.29 -3.02
C GLY A 155 12.87 34.83 -2.90
N PHE A 156 13.32 33.96 -3.82
CA PHE A 156 13.08 32.51 -3.69
C PHE A 156 13.82 31.90 -2.49
N ILE A 157 15.07 32.29 -2.23
CA ILE A 157 15.81 31.81 -1.05
C ILE A 157 15.11 32.23 0.25
N GLU A 158 14.74 33.51 0.37
CA GLU A 158 14.00 34.06 1.53
C GLU A 158 12.71 33.25 1.78
N GLN A 159 11.94 32.96 0.73
CA GLN A 159 10.71 32.16 0.82
C GLN A 159 10.97 30.72 1.29
N ILE A 160 12.05 30.08 0.83
CA ILE A 160 12.40 28.73 1.28
C ILE A 160 12.84 28.76 2.75
N GLU A 161 13.53 29.80 3.19
CA GLU A 161 13.93 29.99 4.59
C GLU A 161 12.73 30.18 5.54
N GLU A 162 11.59 30.64 5.04
CA GLU A 162 10.35 30.74 5.84
C GLU A 162 9.65 29.39 6.08
N ILE A 163 9.95 28.37 5.27
CA ILE A 163 9.37 27.02 5.40
C ILE A 163 9.78 26.41 6.75
N PRO A 164 8.82 25.91 7.56
CA PRO A 164 9.15 25.27 8.83
C PRO A 164 10.09 24.06 8.67
N ILE A 165 11.12 23.99 9.51
CA ILE A 165 12.08 22.86 9.57
C ILE A 165 11.33 21.53 9.73
N VAL A 166 10.31 21.50 10.60
CA VAL A 166 9.39 20.38 10.74
C VAL A 166 8.10 20.71 9.97
N SER A 167 7.97 20.11 8.79
CA SER A 167 6.82 20.31 7.91
C SER A 167 5.66 19.36 8.25
N SER A 168 4.41 19.83 8.12
CA SER A 168 3.20 19.01 8.27
C SER A 168 3.12 17.94 7.16
N PRO A 169 2.60 16.73 7.44
CA PRO A 169 2.31 15.71 6.42
C PRO A 169 1.48 16.23 5.23
N GLU A 170 0.62 17.21 5.48
CA GLU A 170 -0.27 17.80 4.49
C GLU A 170 0.44 18.56 3.38
N VAL A 171 1.65 19.08 3.63
CA VAL A 171 2.50 19.71 2.59
C VAL A 171 2.97 18.69 1.56
N PHE A 172 3.05 17.43 1.97
CA PHE A 172 3.35 16.31 1.09
C PHE A 172 2.08 15.70 0.48
N GLY A 173 0.91 16.26 0.75
CA GLY A 173 -0.38 15.77 0.28
C GLY A 173 -1.04 14.73 1.15
N LEU A 174 -0.46 14.41 2.30
CA LEU A 174 -0.95 13.34 3.17
C LEU A 174 -1.85 13.88 4.27
N HIS A 175 -2.75 13.05 4.78
CA HIS A 175 -3.51 13.40 5.97
C HIS A 175 -2.59 13.50 7.21
N MET A 176 -2.94 14.30 8.22
CA MET A 176 -2.14 14.45 9.45
C MET A 176 -1.82 13.11 10.14
N ASN A 177 -2.74 12.14 10.03
CA ASN A 177 -2.56 10.79 10.58
C ASN A 177 -1.35 10.06 9.98
N ALA A 178 -0.91 10.39 8.77
CA ALA A 178 0.29 9.80 8.17
C ALA A 178 1.55 10.13 8.98
N GLY A 179 1.60 11.29 9.66
CA GLY A 179 2.68 11.62 10.59
C GLY A 179 2.74 10.66 11.78
N ILE A 180 1.58 10.30 12.34
CA ILE A 180 1.47 9.32 13.44
C ILE A 180 1.97 7.95 12.96
N THR A 181 1.52 7.50 11.78
CA THR A 181 1.95 6.21 11.20
C THR A 181 3.46 6.16 10.96
N ARG A 182 4.05 7.25 10.44
CA ARG A 182 5.51 7.37 10.28
C ARG A 182 6.22 7.20 11.61
N ASP A 183 5.78 7.96 12.62
CA ASP A 183 6.45 7.97 13.93
C ASP A 183 6.35 6.59 14.60
N LEU A 184 5.19 5.93 14.52
CA LEU A 184 5.01 4.54 14.98
C LEU A 184 5.95 3.57 14.26
N GLN A 185 6.11 3.69 12.94
CA GLN A 185 7.02 2.84 12.17
C GLN A 185 8.48 3.05 12.57
N SER A 186 8.91 4.31 12.74
CA SER A 186 10.27 4.62 13.21
C SER A 186 10.51 4.09 14.63
N THR A 187 9.53 4.19 15.52
CA THR A 187 9.61 3.61 16.87
C THR A 187 9.71 2.08 16.82
N SER A 188 8.93 1.41 15.98
CA SER A 188 9.03 -0.05 15.81
C SER A 188 10.40 -0.48 15.31
N GLN A 189 10.97 0.23 14.32
CA GLN A 189 12.32 -0.05 13.82
C GLN A 189 13.39 0.13 14.90
N LEU A 190 13.24 1.14 15.76
CA LEU A 190 14.14 1.37 16.89
C LEU A 190 14.06 0.22 17.90
N PHE A 191 12.86 -0.24 18.26
CA PHE A 191 12.69 -1.38 19.17
C PHE A 191 13.24 -2.67 18.58
N ASP A 192 12.99 -2.92 17.29
CA ASP A 192 13.55 -4.08 16.59
C ASP A 192 15.08 -4.06 16.58
N SER A 193 15.68 -2.90 16.33
CA SER A 193 17.14 -2.73 16.37
C SER A 193 17.68 -2.95 17.79
N MET A 194 16.96 -2.49 18.81
CA MET A 194 17.34 -2.67 20.21
C MET A 194 17.27 -4.14 20.64
N LEU A 195 16.23 -4.88 20.23
CA LEU A 195 16.10 -6.31 20.51
C LEU A 195 17.30 -7.11 19.96
N LEU A 196 17.71 -6.81 18.73
CA LEU A 196 18.89 -7.43 18.11
C LEU A 196 20.19 -7.19 18.89
N VAL A 197 20.32 -6.02 19.53
CA VAL A 197 21.48 -5.70 20.37
C VAL A 197 21.42 -6.42 21.71
N VAL A 198 20.25 -6.44 22.36
CA VAL A 198 20.09 -7.07 23.69
C VAL A 198 20.33 -8.58 23.63
N GLU A 199 19.83 -9.26 22.61
CA GLU A 199 20.04 -10.71 22.41
C GLU A 199 21.53 -11.08 22.29
N SER A 200 22.37 -10.17 21.76
CA SER A 200 23.82 -10.40 21.65
C SER A 200 24.58 -10.29 22.99
N SER A 201 23.91 -9.85 24.07
CA SER A 201 24.50 -9.58 25.38
C SER A 201 23.95 -10.45 26.53
N GLY A 202 23.06 -11.40 26.23
CA GLY A 202 22.39 -12.24 27.22
C GLY A 202 23.25 -13.37 27.80
N SER A 203 23.51 -13.27 29.10
CA SER A 203 24.15 -14.26 29.99
C SER A 203 23.35 -15.57 30.12
N THR A 204 24.08 -16.68 30.15
CA THR A 204 23.67 -18.10 30.06
C THR A 204 22.91 -18.71 31.25
N ASP A 205 22.49 -17.93 32.25
CA ASP A 205 22.01 -18.49 33.54
C ASP A 205 20.50 -18.78 33.62
N ASP A 206 19.70 -18.51 32.56
CA ASP A 206 18.23 -18.67 32.58
C ASP A 206 17.67 -19.47 31.38
N SER A 207 18.49 -20.33 30.76
CA SER A 207 18.09 -21.10 29.55
C SER A 207 16.88 -22.00 29.78
N ASP A 208 16.81 -22.65 30.95
CA ASP A 208 15.74 -23.60 31.27
C ASP A 208 14.36 -22.95 31.37
N THR A 209 14.27 -21.69 31.82
CA THR A 209 12.97 -21.00 31.93
C THR A 209 12.48 -20.55 30.55
N VAL A 210 13.39 -20.09 29.69
CA VAL A 210 13.10 -19.71 28.30
C VAL A 210 12.63 -20.93 27.49
N GLU A 211 13.32 -22.06 27.62
CA GLU A 211 12.95 -23.30 26.94
C GLU A 211 11.55 -23.81 27.38
N ASN A 212 11.26 -23.78 28.68
CA ASN A 212 9.94 -24.15 29.20
C ASN A 212 8.84 -23.20 28.71
N LEU A 213 9.11 -21.90 28.62
CA LEU A 213 8.18 -20.91 28.08
C LEU A 213 7.89 -21.16 26.60
N LEU A 214 8.92 -21.46 25.79
CA LEU A 214 8.76 -21.81 24.38
C LEU A 214 7.93 -23.08 24.17
N ILE A 215 8.16 -24.12 24.99
CA ILE A 215 7.32 -25.32 24.98
C ILE A 215 5.87 -24.97 25.32
N GLY A 216 5.65 -24.08 26.30
CA GLY A 216 4.33 -23.60 26.68
C GLY A 216 3.61 -22.91 25.52
N ILE A 217 4.27 -21.96 24.84
CA ILE A 217 3.73 -21.26 23.67
C ILE A 217 3.41 -22.24 22.54
N ALA A 218 4.35 -23.13 22.20
CA ALA A 218 4.15 -24.08 21.12
C ALA A 218 3.00 -25.06 21.42
N SER A 219 2.89 -25.52 22.67
CA SER A 219 1.82 -26.43 23.11
C SER A 219 0.45 -25.75 23.11
N ASP A 220 0.37 -24.48 23.55
CA ASP A 220 -0.86 -23.69 23.50
C ASP A 220 -1.35 -23.50 22.05
N ILE A 221 -0.46 -23.11 21.13
CA ILE A 221 -0.80 -22.98 19.72
C ILE A 221 -1.29 -24.33 19.17
N LEU A 222 -0.55 -25.41 19.40
CA LEU A 222 -0.91 -26.76 18.94
C LEU A 222 -2.29 -27.20 19.45
N SER A 223 -2.66 -26.84 20.69
CA SER A 223 -3.96 -27.19 21.27
C SER A 223 -5.14 -26.50 20.60
N LYS A 224 -4.91 -25.32 20.00
CA LYS A 224 -5.93 -24.51 19.31
C LYS A 224 -6.09 -24.86 17.83
N LEU A 225 -5.12 -25.55 17.23
CA LEU A 225 -5.16 -25.90 15.82
C LEU A 225 -6.21 -27.00 15.56
N PRO A 226 -7.16 -26.80 14.63
CA PRO A 226 -8.11 -27.85 14.26
C PRO A 226 -7.40 -28.97 13.48
N ASN A 227 -8.13 -30.05 13.23
CA ASN A 227 -7.68 -31.12 12.34
C ASN A 227 -7.59 -30.63 10.89
N ASN A 228 -6.81 -31.35 10.06
CA ASN A 228 -6.77 -31.07 8.63
C ASN A 228 -8.14 -31.38 8.01
N PHE A 229 -8.49 -30.61 6.98
CA PHE A 229 -9.67 -30.88 6.18
C PHE A 229 -9.51 -32.19 5.40
N ASP A 230 -10.60 -32.94 5.27
CA ASP A 230 -10.67 -34.09 4.37
C ASP A 230 -10.96 -33.61 2.94
N VAL A 231 -9.90 -33.49 2.14
CA VAL A 231 -9.99 -32.96 0.77
C VAL A 231 -10.72 -33.93 -0.17
N GLU A 232 -10.66 -35.24 0.08
CA GLU A 232 -11.35 -36.25 -0.73
C GLU A 232 -12.86 -36.18 -0.50
N MET A 233 -13.27 -36.08 0.77
CA MET A 233 -14.66 -35.87 1.14
C MET A 233 -15.18 -34.51 0.63
N ALA A 234 -14.36 -33.46 0.73
CA ALA A 234 -14.69 -32.14 0.19
C ALA A 234 -14.90 -32.15 -1.33
N SER A 235 -14.03 -32.85 -2.07
CA SER A 235 -14.13 -33.01 -3.53
C SER A 235 -15.37 -33.80 -3.95
N THR A 236 -15.78 -34.77 -3.13
CA THR A 236 -16.99 -35.56 -3.36
C THR A 236 -18.26 -34.74 -3.09
N LYS A 237 -18.26 -33.94 -2.02
CA LYS A 237 -19.40 -33.06 -1.65
C LYS A 237 -19.54 -31.86 -2.60
N TYR A 238 -18.42 -31.29 -3.03
CA TYR A 238 -18.35 -30.14 -3.93
C TYR A 238 -17.58 -30.50 -5.21
N PRO A 239 -18.17 -31.32 -6.09
CA PRO A 239 -17.51 -31.73 -7.32
C PRO A 239 -17.34 -30.53 -8.26
N VAL A 240 -16.40 -30.67 -9.20
CA VAL A 240 -16.18 -29.69 -10.27
C VAL A 240 -17.44 -29.64 -11.13
N MET A 241 -18.16 -28.52 -11.07
CA MET A 241 -19.41 -28.31 -11.78
C MET A 241 -19.26 -27.14 -12.74
N TYR A 242 -19.71 -27.33 -13.99
CA TYR A 242 -19.67 -26.26 -14.97
C TYR A 242 -20.47 -25.02 -14.51
N ASN A 243 -21.60 -25.19 -13.83
CA ASN A 243 -22.40 -24.04 -13.40
C ASN A 243 -21.97 -23.41 -12.06
N GLU A 244 -21.02 -24.00 -11.34
CA GLU A 244 -20.60 -23.53 -10.03
C GLU A 244 -19.09 -23.67 -9.84
N SER A 245 -18.34 -22.66 -10.27
CA SER A 245 -16.89 -22.57 -10.11
C SER A 245 -16.46 -22.43 -8.65
N MET A 246 -17.35 -21.99 -7.75
CA MET A 246 -17.02 -21.79 -6.33
C MET A 246 -16.67 -23.10 -5.62
N ASN A 247 -17.18 -24.24 -6.09
CA ASN A 247 -16.84 -25.57 -5.57
C ASN A 247 -15.33 -25.82 -5.67
N THR A 248 -14.76 -25.57 -6.85
CA THR A 248 -13.32 -25.74 -7.09
C THR A 248 -12.49 -24.78 -6.24
N VAL A 249 -12.97 -23.54 -6.04
CA VAL A 249 -12.29 -22.55 -5.19
C VAL A 249 -12.22 -23.05 -3.75
N LEU A 250 -13.33 -23.52 -3.18
CA LEU A 250 -13.36 -24.06 -1.81
C LEU A 250 -12.36 -25.20 -1.61
N VAL A 251 -12.39 -26.21 -2.49
CA VAL A 251 -11.52 -27.39 -2.37
C VAL A 251 -10.04 -27.02 -2.48
N GLN A 252 -9.68 -26.17 -3.44
CA GLN A 252 -8.29 -25.70 -3.60
C GLN A 252 -7.81 -24.85 -2.44
N GLU A 253 -8.68 -24.02 -1.86
CA GLU A 253 -8.37 -23.23 -0.69
C GLU A 253 -8.14 -24.13 0.53
N MET A 254 -9.03 -25.11 0.78
CA MET A 254 -8.87 -26.10 1.85
C MET A 254 -7.56 -26.88 1.72
N GLU A 255 -7.16 -27.27 0.50
CA GLU A 255 -5.88 -27.92 0.24
C GLU A 255 -4.68 -27.02 0.61
N ARG A 256 -4.69 -25.75 0.20
CA ARG A 256 -3.63 -24.79 0.54
C ARG A 256 -3.52 -24.54 2.04
N PHE A 257 -4.65 -24.37 2.71
CA PHE A 257 -4.69 -24.22 4.17
C PHE A 257 -4.22 -25.48 4.90
N ASN A 258 -4.51 -26.67 4.37
CA ASN A 258 -4.00 -27.93 4.90
C ASN A 258 -2.47 -28.02 4.83
N ILE A 259 -1.85 -27.54 3.75
CA ILE A 259 -0.39 -27.49 3.63
C ILE A 259 0.18 -26.61 4.74
N LEU A 260 -0.31 -25.38 4.88
CA LEU A 260 0.14 -24.44 5.91
C LEU A 260 -0.10 -24.99 7.33
N LEU A 261 -1.30 -25.54 7.60
CA LEU A 261 -1.66 -26.14 8.87
C LEU A 261 -0.73 -27.29 9.25
N SER A 262 -0.37 -28.13 8.28
CA SER A 262 0.56 -29.25 8.48
C SER A 262 1.98 -28.76 8.75
N VAL A 263 2.43 -27.71 8.05
CA VAL A 263 3.76 -27.09 8.28
C VAL A 263 3.84 -26.49 9.68
N ILE A 264 2.84 -25.71 10.10
CA ILE A 264 2.79 -25.11 11.44
C ILE A 264 2.76 -26.21 12.51
N ARG A 265 1.88 -27.20 12.37
CA ARG A 265 1.76 -28.30 13.33
C ARG A 265 3.07 -29.09 13.46
N LYS A 266 3.66 -29.49 12.33
CA LYS A 266 4.90 -30.27 12.33
C LYS A 266 6.07 -29.48 12.91
N SER A 267 6.25 -28.23 12.48
CA SER A 267 7.36 -27.39 12.96
C SER A 267 7.29 -27.12 14.47
N LEU A 268 6.10 -26.88 15.03
CA LEU A 268 5.93 -26.74 16.48
C LEU A 268 6.19 -28.05 17.25
N GLN A 269 5.74 -29.19 16.72
CA GLN A 269 6.02 -30.50 17.31
C GLN A 269 7.51 -30.84 17.28
N ASP A 270 8.19 -30.55 16.17
CA ASP A 270 9.61 -30.80 16.01
C ASP A 270 10.44 -29.86 16.89
N LEU A 271 10.01 -28.60 17.07
CA LEU A 271 10.61 -27.67 18.04
C LEU A 271 10.53 -28.21 19.47
N ILE A 272 9.36 -28.67 19.92
CA ILE A 272 9.19 -29.26 21.27
C ILE A 272 10.09 -30.48 21.44
N LYS A 273 10.20 -31.34 20.42
CA LYS A 273 11.08 -32.51 20.46
C LYS A 273 12.55 -32.13 20.48
N ALA A 274 12.95 -31.08 19.76
CA ALA A 274 14.32 -30.59 19.72
C ALA A 274 14.75 -30.01 21.07
N ILE A 275 13.91 -29.17 21.70
CA ILE A 275 14.17 -28.63 23.04
C ILE A 275 14.28 -29.76 24.07
N ARG A 276 13.46 -30.82 23.96
CA ARG A 276 13.55 -32.01 24.83
C ARG A 276 14.72 -32.95 24.51
N GLY A 277 15.58 -32.63 23.55
CA GLY A 277 16.73 -33.45 23.15
C GLY A 277 16.38 -34.73 22.37
N ALA A 278 15.15 -34.87 21.86
CA ALA A 278 14.72 -36.04 21.09
C ALA A 278 15.07 -35.94 19.59
N ILE A 279 15.25 -34.73 19.06
CA ILE A 279 15.67 -34.43 17.68
C ILE A 279 16.78 -33.38 17.74
N VAL A 280 17.66 -33.37 16.73
CA VAL A 280 18.71 -32.35 16.60
C VAL A 280 18.09 -30.99 16.27
N MET A 281 18.52 -29.95 16.98
CA MET A 281 18.15 -28.57 16.70
C MET A 281 18.74 -28.14 15.34
N THR A 282 17.87 -27.84 14.37
CA THR A 282 18.27 -27.37 13.04
C THR A 282 18.29 -25.84 13.00
N PRO A 283 19.04 -25.20 12.07
CA PRO A 283 19.03 -23.74 11.94
C PRO A 283 17.62 -23.14 11.70
N GLU A 284 16.74 -23.90 11.04
CA GLU A 284 15.34 -23.51 10.84
C GLU A 284 14.55 -23.51 12.14
N LEU A 285 14.79 -24.49 13.04
CA LEU A 285 14.18 -24.54 14.36
C LEU A 285 14.76 -23.48 15.31
N GLU A 286 16.06 -23.15 15.20
CA GLU A 286 16.70 -22.06 15.95
C GLU A 286 16.10 -20.70 15.61
N THR A 287 16.01 -20.38 14.32
CA THR A 287 15.41 -19.12 13.86
C THR A 287 13.92 -19.04 14.23
N MET A 288 13.20 -20.16 14.21
CA MET A 288 11.83 -20.24 14.69
C MET A 288 11.75 -20.03 16.20
N SER A 289 12.62 -20.66 16.99
CA SER A 289 12.70 -20.48 18.45
C SER A 289 12.90 -19.01 18.83
N LEU A 290 13.85 -18.34 18.17
CA LEU A 290 14.10 -16.90 18.34
C LEU A 290 12.89 -16.06 17.94
N SER A 291 12.20 -16.40 16.85
CA SER A 291 11.00 -15.65 16.44
C SER A 291 9.88 -15.79 17.47
N LEU A 292 9.68 -17.00 18.01
CA LEU A 292 8.64 -17.27 19.01
C LEU A 292 8.93 -16.61 20.36
N SER A 293 10.19 -16.52 20.79
CA SER A 293 10.56 -15.86 22.05
C SER A 293 10.24 -14.36 22.03
N VAL A 294 10.37 -13.70 20.88
CA VAL A 294 9.99 -12.28 20.70
C VAL A 294 8.55 -12.09 20.18
N ALA A 295 7.71 -13.13 20.27
CA ALA A 295 6.30 -13.12 19.82
C ALA A 295 6.10 -12.68 18.35
N LYS A 296 7.09 -12.94 17.49
CA LYS A 296 7.03 -12.70 16.05
C LYS A 296 6.68 -13.97 15.28
N TYR A 297 6.01 -13.76 14.16
CA TYR A 297 5.69 -14.81 13.21
C TYR A 297 6.97 -15.36 12.54
N PRO A 298 7.24 -16.68 12.61
CA PRO A 298 8.44 -17.29 12.03
C PRO A 298 8.55 -17.12 10.51
N VAL A 299 9.74 -16.69 10.04
CA VAL A 299 10.04 -16.50 8.61
C VAL A 299 9.85 -17.80 7.82
N PHE A 300 10.14 -18.97 8.41
CA PHE A 300 9.94 -20.26 7.75
C PHE A 300 8.50 -20.49 7.27
N TRP A 301 7.50 -20.05 8.06
CA TRP A 301 6.09 -20.17 7.69
C TRP A 301 5.72 -19.28 6.50
N SER A 302 6.42 -18.16 6.28
CA SER A 302 6.11 -17.18 5.22
C SER A 302 6.10 -17.78 3.81
N LYS A 303 6.91 -18.82 3.58
CA LYS A 303 6.99 -19.53 2.30
C LYS A 303 5.69 -20.25 1.93
N PHE A 304 4.92 -20.67 2.94
CA PHE A 304 3.69 -21.45 2.79
C PHE A 304 2.45 -20.65 3.18
N SER A 305 2.61 -19.41 3.64
CA SER A 305 1.52 -18.59 4.16
C SER A 305 1.07 -17.52 3.19
N TYR A 306 -0.14 -17.02 3.44
CA TYR A 306 -0.56 -15.72 2.95
C TYR A 306 0.30 -14.61 3.60
N PRO A 307 0.52 -13.47 2.90
CA PRO A 307 1.21 -12.32 3.49
C PRO A 307 0.50 -11.87 4.77
N SER A 308 1.24 -11.52 5.82
CA SER A 308 0.71 -11.01 7.08
C SER A 308 1.78 -10.19 7.79
N LEU A 309 1.36 -9.12 8.47
CA LEU A 309 2.22 -8.27 9.32
C LEU A 309 1.82 -8.35 10.80
N LYS A 310 0.92 -9.29 11.13
CA LYS A 310 0.44 -9.51 12.50
C LYS A 310 1.53 -10.07 13.42
N SER A 311 1.43 -9.72 14.70
CA SER A 311 2.13 -10.43 15.77
C SER A 311 1.78 -11.92 15.76
N LEU A 312 2.58 -12.76 16.43
CA LEU A 312 2.34 -14.20 16.47
C LEU A 312 0.91 -14.54 16.95
N GLY A 313 0.45 -13.90 18.02
CA GLY A 313 -0.90 -14.13 18.58
C GLY A 313 -2.01 -13.69 17.63
N GLY A 314 -1.87 -12.51 17.02
CA GLY A 314 -2.82 -12.00 16.02
C GLY A 314 -2.86 -12.88 14.77
N TYR A 315 -1.70 -13.36 14.31
CA TYR A 315 -1.60 -14.26 13.18
C TYR A 315 -2.31 -15.60 13.44
N ILE A 316 -2.07 -16.25 14.59
CA ILE A 316 -2.70 -17.54 14.92
C ILE A 316 -4.22 -17.40 15.07
N THR A 317 -4.69 -16.32 15.71
CA THR A 317 -6.13 -16.05 15.83
C THR A 317 -6.76 -15.89 14.46
N ASN A 318 -6.17 -15.06 13.60
CA ASN A 318 -6.65 -14.85 12.23
C ASN A 318 -6.59 -16.12 11.37
N PHE A 319 -5.54 -16.94 11.55
CA PHE A 319 -5.40 -18.23 10.88
C PHE A 319 -6.54 -19.19 11.23
N ILE A 320 -6.88 -19.30 12.52
CA ILE A 320 -7.98 -20.15 12.99
C ILE A 320 -9.33 -19.63 12.45
N GLU A 321 -9.56 -18.32 12.44
CA GLU A 321 -10.78 -17.74 11.87
C GLU A 321 -10.95 -18.09 10.39
N ARG A 322 -9.86 -18.11 9.61
CA ARG A 322 -9.89 -18.51 8.19
C ARG A 322 -10.24 -19.97 8.01
N LEU A 323 -9.65 -20.85 8.83
CA LEU A 323 -9.98 -22.27 8.82
C LEU A 323 -11.46 -22.48 9.17
N ASN A 324 -11.97 -21.76 10.17
CA ASN A 324 -13.37 -21.81 10.55
C ASN A 324 -14.29 -21.29 9.44
N PHE A 325 -13.92 -20.21 8.76
CA PHE A 325 -14.66 -19.70 7.61
C PHE A 325 -14.83 -20.75 6.50
N LEU A 326 -13.75 -21.47 6.16
CA LEU A 326 -13.81 -22.56 5.17
C LEU A 326 -14.59 -23.77 5.68
N GLN A 327 -14.50 -24.08 6.98
CA GLN A 327 -15.26 -25.17 7.59
C GLN A 327 -16.77 -24.89 7.54
N ILE A 328 -17.19 -23.68 7.89
CA ILE A 328 -18.60 -23.25 7.82
C ILE A 328 -19.11 -23.31 6.38
N TRP A 329 -18.29 -22.89 5.40
CA TRP A 329 -18.62 -23.03 3.99
C TRP A 329 -18.76 -24.51 3.59
N TYR A 330 -17.81 -25.36 3.99
CA TYR A 330 -17.89 -26.79 3.73
C TYR A 330 -19.18 -27.42 4.30
N GLU A 331 -19.56 -27.10 5.54
CA GLU A 331 -20.72 -27.67 6.23
C GLU A 331 -22.05 -27.16 5.66
N ASN A 332 -22.21 -25.85 5.60
CA ASN A 332 -23.49 -25.16 5.35
C ASN A 332 -23.70 -24.76 3.89
N GLY A 333 -22.69 -24.93 3.03
CA GLY A 333 -22.73 -24.49 1.64
C GLY A 333 -22.24 -23.06 1.44
N LYS A 334 -22.45 -22.55 0.23
CA LYS A 334 -21.91 -21.27 -0.23
C LYS A 334 -22.36 -20.11 0.69
N PRO A 335 -21.43 -19.30 1.26
CA PRO A 335 -21.76 -18.14 2.05
C PRO A 335 -22.50 -17.07 1.24
N ASN A 336 -23.42 -16.34 1.88
CA ASN A 336 -24.05 -15.15 1.29
C ASN A 336 -23.08 -13.95 1.22
N ASN A 337 -22.14 -13.89 2.17
CA ASN A 337 -21.13 -12.85 2.28
C ASN A 337 -19.77 -13.52 2.38
N PHE A 338 -18.83 -13.13 1.52
CA PHE A 338 -17.49 -13.69 1.48
C PHE A 338 -16.51 -12.81 2.23
N TRP A 339 -15.70 -13.45 3.08
CA TRP A 339 -14.55 -12.77 3.67
C TRP A 339 -13.43 -12.72 2.64
N LEU A 340 -13.30 -11.61 1.91
CA LEU A 340 -12.33 -11.53 0.81
C LEU A 340 -10.92 -11.75 1.34
N SER A 341 -10.60 -11.12 2.48
CA SER A 341 -9.29 -11.27 3.08
C SER A 341 -9.06 -12.62 3.72
N GLY A 342 -10.10 -13.42 3.98
CA GLY A 342 -10.03 -14.76 4.56
C GLY A 342 -9.47 -15.83 3.61
N LEU A 343 -9.54 -15.57 2.30
CA LEU A 343 -9.02 -16.46 1.27
C LEU A 343 -7.50 -16.35 1.14
N PHE A 344 -6.85 -17.47 0.88
CA PHE A 344 -5.45 -17.58 0.53
C PHE A 344 -5.19 -16.95 -0.86
N PHE A 345 -6.00 -17.32 -1.85
CA PHE A 345 -5.87 -16.84 -3.23
C PHE A 345 -7.16 -16.22 -3.77
N THR A 346 -7.32 -14.95 -3.42
CA THR A 346 -8.40 -14.05 -3.85
C THR A 346 -8.63 -14.06 -5.36
N GLN A 347 -7.60 -14.20 -6.19
CA GLN A 347 -7.75 -14.16 -7.65
C GLN A 347 -8.55 -15.36 -8.19
N ALA A 348 -8.38 -16.56 -7.61
CA ALA A 348 -9.20 -17.72 -8.00
C ALA A 348 -10.67 -17.51 -7.66
N PHE A 349 -10.94 -16.91 -6.49
CA PHE A 349 -12.30 -16.55 -6.10
C PHE A 349 -12.93 -15.52 -7.04
N LEU A 350 -12.23 -14.42 -7.33
CA LEU A 350 -12.71 -13.37 -8.24
C LEU A 350 -12.96 -13.92 -9.65
N THR A 351 -12.03 -14.74 -10.15
CA THR A 351 -12.18 -15.42 -11.44
C THR A 351 -13.36 -16.39 -11.42
N GLY A 352 -13.54 -17.14 -10.34
CA GLY A 352 -14.69 -18.04 -10.18
C GLY A 352 -16.02 -17.30 -10.20
N ALA A 353 -16.09 -16.12 -9.56
CA ALA A 353 -17.29 -15.28 -9.57
C ALA A 353 -17.59 -14.75 -10.98
N MET A 354 -16.56 -14.32 -11.72
CA MET A 354 -16.70 -13.93 -13.13
C MET A 354 -17.11 -15.12 -14.02
N GLN A 355 -16.56 -16.32 -13.79
CA GLN A 355 -16.90 -17.52 -14.54
C GLN A 355 -18.36 -17.92 -14.38
N ASN A 356 -18.89 -17.86 -13.15
CA ASN A 356 -20.30 -18.15 -12.89
C ASN A 356 -21.21 -17.21 -13.69
N PHE A 357 -20.90 -15.90 -13.70
CA PHE A 357 -21.63 -14.92 -14.50
C PHE A 357 -21.47 -15.15 -16.01
N ALA A 358 -20.24 -15.38 -16.48
CA ALA A 358 -19.92 -15.66 -17.87
C ALA A 358 -20.72 -16.86 -18.40
N ARG A 359 -20.81 -17.94 -17.62
CA ARG A 359 -21.53 -19.16 -18.00
C ARG A 359 -23.05 -18.96 -17.95
N ARG A 360 -23.57 -18.31 -16.91
CA ARG A 360 -25.01 -18.00 -16.78
C ARG A 360 -25.54 -17.20 -17.96
N TYR A 361 -24.77 -16.21 -18.42
CA TYR A 361 -25.16 -15.31 -19.51
C TYR A 361 -24.53 -15.63 -20.87
N THR A 362 -23.76 -16.72 -20.97
CA THR A 362 -23.03 -17.13 -22.20
C THR A 362 -22.18 -16.00 -22.80
N ILE A 363 -21.41 -15.30 -21.96
CA ILE A 363 -20.51 -14.20 -22.33
C ILE A 363 -19.05 -14.68 -22.19
N LEU A 364 -18.16 -14.23 -23.07
CA LEU A 364 -16.73 -14.49 -22.93
C LEU A 364 -16.17 -13.78 -21.69
N ILE A 365 -15.42 -14.50 -20.85
CA ILE A 365 -14.85 -13.96 -19.61
C ILE A 365 -13.96 -12.74 -19.85
N ASP A 366 -13.23 -12.71 -20.97
CA ASP A 366 -12.31 -11.61 -21.31
C ASP A 366 -13.03 -10.28 -21.56
N GLN A 367 -14.35 -10.31 -21.82
CA GLN A 367 -15.18 -9.13 -22.01
C GLN A 367 -15.80 -8.62 -20.70
N LEU A 368 -15.55 -9.30 -19.57
CA LEU A 368 -16.11 -8.96 -18.28
C LEU A 368 -15.14 -8.14 -17.42
N CYS A 369 -15.71 -7.31 -16.56
CA CYS A 369 -15.04 -6.64 -15.46
C CYS A 369 -15.98 -6.62 -14.23
N PHE A 370 -15.47 -6.14 -13.11
CA PHE A 370 -16.30 -5.81 -11.95
C PHE A 370 -16.63 -4.33 -11.93
N ASP A 371 -17.87 -4.03 -11.58
CA ASP A 371 -18.25 -2.77 -10.96
C ASP A 371 -18.52 -3.00 -9.48
N PHE A 372 -18.58 -1.92 -8.71
CA PHE A 372 -18.62 -1.98 -7.26
C PHE A 372 -19.69 -1.06 -6.70
N GLU A 373 -20.40 -1.57 -5.70
CA GLU A 373 -21.36 -0.81 -4.93
C GLU A 373 -21.16 -1.11 -3.44
N VAL A 374 -20.81 -0.08 -2.67
CA VAL A 374 -20.70 -0.20 -1.21
C VAL A 374 -22.11 -0.22 -0.63
N GLN A 375 -22.39 -1.18 0.25
CA GLN A 375 -23.70 -1.37 0.86
C GLN A 375 -23.80 -0.63 2.19
N HIS A 376 -25.02 -0.31 2.62
CA HIS A 376 -25.25 0.38 3.90
C HIS A 376 -25.05 -0.53 5.12
N SER A 377 -25.19 -1.86 4.93
CA SER A 377 -25.09 -2.87 5.97
C SER A 377 -23.81 -3.69 5.83
N ASP A 378 -23.25 -4.15 6.96
CA ASP A 378 -22.01 -4.96 6.96
C ASP A 378 -22.27 -6.44 6.61
N ARG A 379 -23.52 -6.88 6.64
CA ARG A 379 -23.96 -8.25 6.32
C ARG A 379 -25.34 -8.24 5.67
N ILE A 380 -25.52 -9.09 4.66
CA ILE A 380 -26.81 -9.32 3.99
C ILE A 380 -27.17 -10.80 4.10
N ASN A 381 -28.44 -11.11 4.42
CA ASN A 381 -28.90 -12.47 4.68
C ASN A 381 -29.20 -13.30 3.40
N ALA A 382 -29.14 -12.68 2.24
CA ALA A 382 -29.35 -13.32 0.95
C ALA A 382 -28.15 -13.10 0.03
N ALA A 383 -27.80 -14.11 -0.76
CA ALA A 383 -26.83 -13.97 -1.83
C ALA A 383 -27.35 -13.00 -2.91
N PRO A 384 -26.47 -12.24 -3.58
CA PRO A 384 -26.89 -11.43 -4.71
C PRO A 384 -27.32 -12.32 -5.88
N GLU A 385 -28.17 -11.80 -6.76
CA GLU A 385 -28.54 -12.52 -7.97
C GLU A 385 -27.31 -12.76 -8.86
N ASP A 386 -26.48 -11.74 -9.04
CA ASP A 386 -25.23 -11.81 -9.78
C ASP A 386 -24.07 -11.24 -8.95
N GLY A 387 -22.90 -11.86 -9.09
CA GLY A 387 -21.70 -11.43 -8.39
C GLY A 387 -21.61 -11.96 -6.96
N VAL A 388 -20.89 -11.23 -6.11
CA VAL A 388 -20.59 -11.64 -4.73
C VAL A 388 -20.57 -10.44 -3.80
N TYR A 389 -21.05 -10.61 -2.57
CA TYR A 389 -20.85 -9.64 -1.50
C TYR A 389 -19.57 -9.96 -0.75
N CYS A 390 -18.68 -8.99 -0.61
CA CYS A 390 -17.37 -9.14 0.00
C CYS A 390 -17.20 -8.20 1.20
N TYR A 391 -16.67 -8.72 2.30
CA TYR A 391 -16.31 -7.93 3.49
C TYR A 391 -14.86 -8.15 3.92
N GLY A 392 -14.43 -7.37 4.92
CA GLY A 392 -13.10 -7.46 5.50
C GLY A 392 -12.11 -6.56 4.78
N LEU A 393 -12.58 -5.38 4.37
CA LEU A 393 -11.77 -4.33 3.75
C LEU A 393 -11.70 -3.14 4.71
N PHE A 394 -10.53 -2.53 4.78
CA PHE A 394 -10.24 -1.37 5.61
C PHE A 394 -9.79 -0.23 4.70
N VAL A 395 -10.28 0.98 4.95
CA VAL A 395 -9.84 2.20 4.28
C VAL A 395 -8.62 2.74 5.02
N ASP A 396 -7.53 2.91 4.29
CA ASP A 396 -6.28 3.47 4.80
C ASP A 396 -6.02 4.83 4.13
N GLY A 397 -5.78 5.87 4.95
CA GLY A 397 -5.59 7.25 4.50
C GLY A 397 -6.88 8.05 4.24
N ALA A 398 -8.06 7.46 4.45
CA ALA A 398 -9.37 8.11 4.36
C ALA A 398 -10.39 7.39 5.27
N ARG A 399 -11.66 7.83 5.24
CA ARG A 399 -12.80 7.15 5.88
C ARG A 399 -13.97 7.00 4.91
N TRP A 400 -14.84 6.04 5.17
CA TRP A 400 -16.08 5.90 4.41
C TRP A 400 -17.24 6.53 5.18
N ASP A 401 -17.85 7.57 4.63
CA ASP A 401 -19.05 8.15 5.24
C ASP A 401 -20.27 7.28 4.93
N ARG A 402 -20.72 6.52 5.93
CA ARG A 402 -21.89 5.63 5.84
C ARG A 402 -23.21 6.36 5.65
N SER A 403 -23.28 7.67 5.93
CA SER A 403 -24.51 8.46 5.78
C SER A 403 -24.69 8.93 4.34
N ASN A 404 -23.61 9.44 3.75
CA ASN A 404 -23.61 9.98 2.38
C ASN A 404 -23.14 8.96 1.34
N MET A 405 -22.64 7.80 1.77
CA MET A 405 -22.10 6.73 0.92
C MET A 405 -20.97 7.21 -0.01
N VAL A 406 -20.04 8.00 0.54
CA VAL A 406 -18.89 8.56 -0.18
C VAL A 406 -17.62 8.51 0.65
N LEU A 407 -16.47 8.52 -0.03
CA LEU A 407 -15.15 8.63 0.58
C LEU A 407 -14.92 10.06 1.12
N GLU A 408 -14.43 10.16 2.36
CA GLU A 408 -14.21 11.42 3.08
C GLU A 408 -12.86 11.40 3.86
N GLU A 409 -12.39 12.56 4.32
CA GLU A 409 -11.15 12.65 5.11
C GLU A 409 -11.28 11.92 6.46
N SER A 410 -10.21 11.24 6.87
CA SER A 410 -10.14 10.53 8.16
C SER A 410 -10.31 11.49 9.34
N PHE A 411 -10.86 10.98 10.44
CA PHE A 411 -10.83 11.75 11.69
C PHE A 411 -9.40 11.78 12.27
N PRO A 412 -9.03 12.87 12.97
CA PRO A 412 -7.75 12.91 13.68
C PRO A 412 -7.59 11.71 14.62
N LYS A 413 -6.42 11.07 14.57
CA LYS A 413 -6.04 9.89 15.38
C LYS A 413 -6.79 8.59 15.03
N VAL A 414 -7.65 8.59 14.01
CA VAL A 414 -8.27 7.37 13.46
C VAL A 414 -7.54 6.99 12.18
N LEU A 415 -6.61 6.03 12.28
CA LEU A 415 -5.69 5.70 11.18
C LEU A 415 -6.35 4.90 10.06
N THR A 416 -7.30 4.04 10.40
CA THR A 416 -8.03 3.20 9.45
C THR A 416 -9.52 3.18 9.78
N ASP A 417 -10.34 2.93 8.77
CA ASP A 417 -11.79 2.80 8.91
C ASP A 417 -12.27 1.49 8.27
N VAL A 418 -13.37 0.91 8.75
CA VAL A 418 -13.89 -0.36 8.22
C VAL A 418 -14.85 -0.06 7.07
N LEU A 419 -14.48 -0.51 5.87
CA LEU A 419 -15.36 -0.40 4.72
C LEU A 419 -16.54 -1.37 4.89
N PRO A 420 -17.79 -0.92 4.68
CA PRO A 420 -18.95 -1.80 4.68
C PRO A 420 -18.84 -2.93 3.64
N LEU A 421 -19.85 -3.80 3.63
CA LEU A 421 -19.98 -4.85 2.62
C LEU A 421 -19.96 -4.23 1.22
N VAL A 422 -19.13 -4.77 0.32
CA VAL A 422 -19.04 -4.32 -1.07
C VAL A 422 -19.64 -5.37 -1.98
N TRP A 423 -20.55 -4.96 -2.85
CA TRP A 423 -21.05 -5.81 -3.92
C TRP A 423 -20.12 -5.76 -5.12
N PHE A 424 -19.58 -6.91 -5.50
CA PHE A 424 -18.76 -7.09 -6.68
C PHE A 424 -19.68 -7.53 -7.82
N ILE A 425 -19.99 -6.61 -8.72
CA ILE A 425 -21.00 -6.77 -9.77
C ILE A 425 -20.28 -7.11 -11.08
N PRO A 426 -20.31 -8.37 -11.54
CA PRO A 426 -19.74 -8.72 -12.84
C PRO A 426 -20.59 -8.10 -13.95
N MET A 427 -19.95 -7.43 -14.89
CA MET A 427 -20.60 -6.82 -16.05
C MET A 427 -19.68 -6.75 -17.26
N ARG A 428 -20.22 -6.39 -18.43
CA ARG A 428 -19.40 -6.20 -19.64
C ARG A 428 -18.60 -4.90 -19.53
N LYS A 429 -17.32 -4.94 -19.94
CA LYS A 429 -16.40 -3.78 -19.94
C LYS A 429 -17.01 -2.53 -20.58
N ASN A 430 -17.73 -2.67 -21.69
CA ASN A 430 -18.33 -1.55 -22.42
C ASN A 430 -19.49 -0.86 -21.67
N LYS A 431 -20.03 -1.49 -20.63
CA LYS A 431 -21.11 -0.93 -19.80
C LYS A 431 -20.58 -0.25 -18.53
N LEU A 432 -19.29 -0.32 -18.26
CA LEU A 432 -18.69 0.32 -17.10
C LEU A 432 -18.71 1.84 -17.32
N GLU A 433 -19.46 2.56 -16.49
CA GLU A 433 -19.53 4.02 -16.54
C GLU A 433 -18.40 4.65 -15.73
N ASP A 434 -17.73 5.62 -16.33
CA ASP A 434 -16.73 6.45 -15.66
C ASP A 434 -17.43 7.58 -14.89
N LYS A 435 -17.88 7.27 -13.67
CA LYS A 435 -18.66 8.17 -12.79
C LYS A 435 -17.78 9.13 -11.97
N ASN A 436 -16.58 9.49 -12.44
CA ASN A 436 -15.59 10.27 -11.67
C ASN A 436 -15.31 9.64 -10.28
N ARG A 437 -15.35 8.30 -10.22
CA ARG A 437 -15.10 7.54 -9.00
C ARG A 437 -13.61 7.41 -8.75
N TYR A 438 -13.23 7.35 -7.48
CA TYR A 438 -11.85 7.07 -7.13
C TYR A 438 -11.54 5.60 -7.40
N VAL A 439 -10.62 5.35 -8.34
CA VAL A 439 -10.03 4.03 -8.56
C VAL A 439 -9.06 3.73 -7.41
N CYS A 440 -9.55 3.01 -6.39
CA CYS A 440 -8.81 2.72 -5.17
C CYS A 440 -8.08 1.37 -5.29
N PRO A 441 -6.74 1.31 -5.15
CA PRO A 441 -6.02 0.05 -5.16
C PRO A 441 -6.29 -0.75 -3.89
N VAL A 442 -6.48 -2.07 -4.03
CA VAL A 442 -6.67 -3.00 -2.89
C VAL A 442 -5.44 -3.88 -2.70
N TYR A 443 -4.91 -3.90 -1.49
CA TYR A 443 -3.76 -4.71 -1.09
C TYR A 443 -4.13 -5.70 0.01
N LYS A 444 -3.36 -6.79 0.12
CA LYS A 444 -3.51 -7.73 1.22
C LYS A 444 -3.01 -7.08 2.52
N THR A 445 -1.81 -6.54 2.54
CA THR A 445 -1.18 -5.92 3.73
C THR A 445 -0.91 -4.42 3.52
N SER A 446 -0.65 -3.70 4.62
CA SER A 446 -0.25 -2.29 4.59
C SER A 446 1.12 -2.03 3.94
N GLU A 447 1.90 -3.07 3.62
CA GLU A 447 3.16 -2.90 2.88
C GLU A 447 2.95 -2.41 1.45
N ARG A 448 1.77 -2.68 0.86
CA ARG A 448 1.36 -2.30 -0.51
C ARG A 448 2.34 -2.68 -1.63
N LYS A 449 3.34 -3.51 -1.33
CA LYS A 449 4.33 -4.05 -2.25
C LYS A 449 4.20 -5.56 -2.30
N GLY A 450 4.34 -6.14 -3.49
CA GLY A 450 4.36 -7.59 -3.69
C GLY A 450 5.38 -7.99 -4.76
N ILE A 451 5.62 -9.28 -4.87
CA ILE A 451 6.43 -9.89 -5.94
C ILE A 451 5.47 -10.52 -6.93
N LEU A 452 5.83 -10.54 -8.21
CA LEU A 452 5.06 -11.28 -9.21
C LEU A 452 5.27 -12.79 -9.00
N SER A 453 4.18 -13.50 -8.82
CA SER A 453 4.17 -14.96 -8.82
C SER A 453 4.46 -15.51 -10.23
N THR A 454 4.70 -16.82 -10.34
CA THR A 454 4.86 -17.52 -11.62
C THR A 454 3.66 -17.34 -12.57
N THR A 455 2.49 -16.97 -12.03
CA THR A 455 1.27 -16.68 -12.79
C THR A 455 1.14 -15.21 -13.23
N GLY A 456 2.12 -14.36 -12.92
CA GLY A 456 2.07 -12.92 -13.20
C GLY A 456 1.21 -12.11 -12.24
N HIS A 457 0.55 -12.74 -11.26
CA HIS A 457 -0.19 -12.05 -10.21
C HIS A 457 0.74 -11.59 -9.07
N SER A 458 0.53 -10.38 -8.57
CA SER A 458 1.22 -9.86 -7.38
C SER A 458 0.84 -10.67 -6.13
N THR A 459 1.80 -10.90 -5.24
CA THR A 459 1.54 -11.55 -3.94
C THR A 459 0.68 -10.71 -3.01
N ASN A 460 0.69 -9.38 -3.17
CA ASN A 460 0.05 -8.43 -2.25
C ASN A 460 -1.07 -7.60 -2.90
N TYR A 461 -0.92 -7.18 -4.16
CA TYR A 461 -1.99 -6.46 -4.85
C TYR A 461 -3.13 -7.40 -5.27
N VAL A 462 -4.38 -6.98 -5.06
CA VAL A 462 -5.58 -7.78 -5.33
C VAL A 462 -6.26 -7.31 -6.62
N LEU A 463 -6.89 -6.15 -6.59
CA LEU A 463 -7.54 -5.49 -7.74
C LEU A 463 -7.82 -4.01 -7.38
N PRO A 464 -8.28 -3.16 -8.31
CA PRO A 464 -8.82 -1.86 -7.99
C PRO A 464 -10.34 -1.93 -7.71
N ILE A 465 -10.81 -1.17 -6.73
CA ILE A 465 -12.23 -0.95 -6.42
C ILE A 465 -12.60 0.50 -6.71
N PHE A 466 -13.73 0.73 -7.37
CA PHE A 466 -14.24 2.07 -7.64
C PHE A 466 -15.07 2.57 -6.45
N LEU A 467 -14.63 3.67 -5.83
CA LEU A 467 -15.28 4.28 -4.67
C LEU A 467 -15.88 5.63 -5.05
N ASP A 468 -17.13 5.85 -4.64
CA ASP A 468 -17.81 7.13 -4.83
C ASP A 468 -17.18 8.23 -3.96
N THR A 469 -17.11 9.44 -4.50
CA THR A 469 -16.50 10.59 -3.80
C THR A 469 -17.03 11.92 -4.32
N ASN A 470 -17.07 12.92 -3.42
CA ASN A 470 -17.40 14.31 -3.76
C ASN A 470 -16.16 15.15 -4.14
N LYS A 471 -14.94 14.63 -3.93
CA LYS A 471 -13.68 15.29 -4.31
C LYS A 471 -13.17 14.73 -5.63
N ASN A 472 -12.29 15.47 -6.32
CA ASN A 472 -11.62 14.93 -7.51
C ASN A 472 -10.82 13.68 -7.14
N ALA A 473 -10.84 12.64 -7.97
CA ALA A 473 -10.08 11.41 -7.76
C ALA A 473 -8.57 11.66 -7.53
N SER A 474 -8.01 12.73 -8.11
CA SER A 474 -6.61 13.15 -7.88
C SER A 474 -6.31 13.46 -6.42
N HIS A 475 -7.28 13.98 -5.66
CA HIS A 475 -7.16 14.26 -4.23
C HIS A 475 -6.78 13.00 -3.45
N TRP A 476 -7.46 11.89 -3.74
CA TRP A 476 -7.24 10.61 -3.03
C TRP A 476 -5.97 9.89 -3.45
N VAL A 477 -5.54 10.08 -4.70
CA VAL A 477 -4.21 9.66 -5.15
C VAL A 477 -3.13 10.41 -4.36
N TYR A 478 -3.29 11.73 -4.23
CA TYR A 478 -2.32 12.55 -3.49
C TYR A 478 -2.26 12.18 -2.00
N ARG A 479 -3.42 11.89 -1.40
CA ARG A 479 -3.56 11.38 -0.03
C ARG A 479 -2.99 9.97 0.18
N GLY A 480 -2.72 9.22 -0.90
CA GLY A 480 -2.23 7.85 -0.82
C GLY A 480 -3.29 6.87 -0.30
N VAL A 481 -4.56 7.08 -0.63
CA VAL A 481 -5.65 6.22 -0.15
C VAL A 481 -5.60 4.84 -0.80
N ALA A 482 -5.71 3.79 0.01
CA ALA A 482 -5.84 2.42 -0.47
C ALA A 482 -6.83 1.64 0.40
N LEU A 483 -7.29 0.49 -0.11
CA LEU A 483 -7.99 -0.50 0.69
C LEU A 483 -7.02 -1.60 1.11
N LEU A 484 -7.13 -2.03 2.36
CA LEU A 484 -6.36 -3.12 2.93
C LEU A 484 -7.28 -4.28 3.29
N CYS A 485 -6.84 -5.51 3.05
CA CYS A 485 -7.57 -6.72 3.44
C CYS A 485 -7.35 -7.07 4.93
N GLN A 486 -6.25 -6.62 5.52
CA GLN A 486 -5.91 -6.86 6.92
C GLN A 486 -5.05 -5.72 7.47
N LEU A 487 -5.22 -5.49 8.76
CA LEU A 487 -4.43 -4.57 9.57
C LEU A 487 -3.26 -5.31 10.23
N ASN A 488 -2.26 -4.54 10.66
CA ASN A 488 -1.05 -5.06 11.29
C ASN A 488 -1.28 -5.59 12.71
N ASP A 489 -2.37 -5.18 13.37
CA ASP A 489 -2.75 -5.62 14.72
C ASP A 489 -3.85 -6.68 14.66
#